data_AF-A0A7V1DP38-F1
#
_entry.id   AF-A0A7V1DP38-F1
#
_cell.length_a   1.000
_cell.length_b   1.000
_cell.length_c   1.000
_cell.angle_alpha   90.00
_cell.angle_beta   90.00
_cell.angle_gamma   90.00
#
_symmetry.space_group_name_H-M   'P 1'
#
loop_
_entity.id
_entity.type
_entity.pdbx_description
1 polymer ?
#
loop_
_entity_poly.entity_id
_entity_poly.type
_entity_poly.pdbx_seq_one_letter_code
_entity_poly.pdbx_strand_id
1 'polypeptide(L)'
;MTPTEQWEHGVKGGRERRLGMEDRFERRFAAGCAIVGSVALFLGTYLHPMDADPHDAVAAFAEYAADRLWVTSHLTQFSGVVLMVAALLIIAKRLEHTESNTWARLGSAGAVAGMALAAALQAVDGVALKVMVDAWAAAPTGEKAMVFQGAFAVRQIETGLAAMFALLMGCAVTLYGVALWHAWWFPRWLAVLAIVGGVSTAAGGIAIAYTGFSSLAMSINMPANSMLLLWMLAVGGVLSREQRSVSRRGA
;
A
#
# COMPACT_ATOMS: atom_id res chain seq x y z
N MET A 1 -18.84 -36.40 36.28
CA MET A 1 -17.54 -35.96 35.74
C MET A 1 -16.47 -36.36 36.70
N THR A 2 -15.44 -37.04 36.22
CA THR A 2 -14.25 -37.36 37.01
C THR A 2 -13.34 -36.13 37.14
N PRO A 3 -12.45 -36.06 38.14
CA PRO A 3 -11.51 -34.94 38.30
C PRO A 3 -10.61 -34.70 37.08
N THR A 4 -10.30 -35.76 36.33
CA THR A 4 -9.55 -35.71 35.06
C THR A 4 -10.36 -35.06 33.93
N GLU A 5 -11.65 -35.38 33.81
CA GLU A 5 -12.53 -34.74 32.82
C GLU A 5 -12.71 -33.23 33.07
N GLN A 6 -12.80 -32.81 34.35
CA GLN A 6 -12.85 -31.38 34.71
C GLN A 6 -11.55 -30.65 34.35
N TRP A 7 -10.39 -31.28 34.56
CA TRP A 7 -9.10 -30.72 34.19
C TRP A 7 -8.95 -30.57 32.67
N GLU A 8 -9.33 -31.59 31.89
CA GLU A 8 -9.28 -31.54 30.42
C GLU A 8 -10.24 -30.51 29.83
N HIS A 9 -11.46 -30.40 30.37
CA HIS A 9 -12.40 -29.35 29.98
C HIS A 9 -11.89 -27.95 30.32
N GLY A 10 -11.26 -27.77 31.48
CA GLY A 10 -10.63 -26.50 31.87
C GLY A 10 -9.49 -26.09 30.94
N VAL A 11 -8.63 -27.03 30.55
CA VAL A 11 -7.50 -26.80 29.62
C VAL A 11 -8.00 -26.51 28.20
N LYS A 12 -8.96 -27.29 27.68
CA LYS A 12 -9.57 -27.03 26.36
C LYS A 12 -10.26 -25.66 26.30
N GLY A 13 -11.09 -25.35 27.32
CA GLY A 13 -11.76 -24.06 27.41
C GLY A 13 -10.78 -22.88 27.58
N GLY A 14 -9.66 -23.08 28.25
CA GLY A 14 -8.57 -22.09 28.33
C GLY A 14 -7.90 -21.84 26.98
N ARG A 15 -7.60 -22.90 26.22
CA ARG A 15 -7.00 -22.82 24.88
C ARG A 15 -7.92 -22.14 23.87
N GLU A 16 -9.20 -22.50 23.83
CA GLU A 16 -10.19 -21.89 22.94
C GLU A 16 -10.41 -20.40 23.23
N ARG A 17 -10.46 -20.01 24.51
CA ARG A 17 -10.54 -18.59 24.90
C ARG A 17 -9.33 -17.79 24.44
N ARG A 18 -8.11 -18.36 24.57
CA ARG A 18 -6.86 -17.73 24.12
C ARG A 18 -6.85 -17.56 22.60
N LEU A 19 -7.17 -18.61 21.84
CA LEU A 19 -7.25 -18.56 20.38
C LEU A 19 -8.28 -17.52 19.90
N GLY A 20 -9.45 -17.45 20.56
CA GLY A 20 -10.47 -16.45 20.24
C GLY A 20 -10.08 -15.01 20.61
N MET A 21 -9.20 -14.81 21.61
CA MET A 21 -8.64 -13.49 21.92
C MET A 21 -7.59 -13.05 20.90
N GLU A 22 -6.72 -13.98 20.50
CA GLU A 22 -5.69 -13.76 19.48
C GLU A 22 -6.32 -13.38 18.12
N ASP A 23 -7.32 -14.13 17.63
CA ASP A 23 -8.04 -13.79 16.39
C ASP A 23 -8.72 -12.41 16.46
N ARG A 24 -9.31 -12.05 17.61
CA ARG A 24 -9.90 -10.71 17.80
C ARG A 24 -8.86 -9.60 17.76
N PHE A 25 -7.69 -9.82 18.38
CA PHE A 25 -6.61 -8.84 18.39
C PHE A 25 -6.03 -8.65 17.00
N GLU A 26 -5.69 -9.74 16.31
CA GLU A 26 -5.14 -9.71 14.95
C GLU A 26 -6.09 -9.00 13.98
N ARG A 27 -7.39 -9.29 14.06
CA ARG A 27 -8.39 -8.62 13.23
C ARG A 27 -8.50 -7.12 13.53
N ARG A 28 -8.44 -6.71 14.80
CA ARG A 28 -8.46 -5.29 15.19
C ARG A 28 -7.23 -4.55 14.70
N PHE A 29 -6.07 -5.18 14.84
CA PHE A 29 -4.80 -4.63 14.39
C PHE A 29 -4.81 -4.48 12.86
N ALA A 30 -5.21 -5.51 12.11
CA ALA A 30 -5.36 -5.44 10.66
C ALA A 30 -6.34 -4.34 10.21
N ALA A 31 -7.49 -4.20 10.89
CA ALA A 31 -8.45 -3.14 10.60
C ALA A 31 -7.85 -1.74 10.82
N GLY A 32 -7.15 -1.54 11.93
CA GLY A 32 -6.46 -0.29 12.24
C GLY A 32 -5.37 0.02 11.22
N CYS A 33 -4.53 -0.96 10.89
CA CYS A 33 -3.50 -0.84 9.86
C CYS A 33 -4.08 -0.48 8.48
N ALA A 34 -5.17 -1.13 8.06
CA ALA A 34 -5.84 -0.81 6.80
C ALA A 34 -6.35 0.65 6.78
N ILE A 35 -7.03 1.08 7.84
CA ILE A 35 -7.63 2.42 7.91
C ILE A 35 -6.56 3.51 8.03
N VAL A 36 -5.67 3.39 9.02
CA VAL A 36 -4.61 4.38 9.27
C VAL A 36 -3.63 4.41 8.11
N GLY A 37 -3.30 3.24 7.54
CA GLY A 37 -2.44 3.14 6.36
C GLY A 37 -3.02 3.87 5.15
N SER A 38 -4.30 3.64 4.82
CA SER A 38 -4.97 4.36 3.75
C SER A 38 -5.04 5.87 3.99
N VAL A 39 -5.34 6.30 5.21
CA VAL A 39 -5.40 7.73 5.56
C VAL A 39 -4.02 8.37 5.46
N ALA A 40 -2.98 7.72 5.97
CA ALA A 40 -1.60 8.22 5.87
C ALA A 40 -1.17 8.34 4.41
N LEU A 41 -1.39 7.31 3.57
CA LEU A 41 -1.06 7.37 2.16
C LEU A 41 -1.82 8.48 1.44
N PHE A 42 -3.12 8.64 1.71
CA PHE A 42 -3.91 9.74 1.17
C PHE A 42 -3.37 11.12 1.58
N LEU A 43 -3.08 11.32 2.87
CA LEU A 43 -2.56 12.60 3.37
C LEU A 43 -1.19 12.91 2.79
N GLY A 44 -0.30 11.92 2.70
CA GLY A 44 0.99 12.07 2.05
C GLY A 44 0.85 12.50 0.59
N THR A 45 -0.02 11.83 -0.18
CA THR A 45 -0.30 12.21 -1.58
C THR A 45 -0.97 13.58 -1.70
N TYR A 46 -1.87 13.94 -0.79
CA TYR A 46 -2.54 15.24 -0.79
C TYR A 46 -1.57 16.40 -0.49
N LEU A 47 -0.58 16.16 0.36
CA LEU A 47 0.47 17.14 0.69
C LEU A 47 1.61 17.16 -0.33
N HIS A 48 1.65 16.22 -1.27
CA HIS A 48 2.66 16.17 -2.32
C HIS A 48 2.33 17.22 -3.39
N PRO A 49 3.29 18.08 -3.80
CA PRO A 49 3.05 19.08 -4.84
C PRO A 49 2.79 18.40 -6.19
N MET A 50 1.73 18.81 -6.89
CA MET A 50 1.31 18.26 -8.18
C MET A 50 0.68 19.32 -9.11
N ASP A 51 0.97 20.61 -8.89
CA ASP A 51 0.45 21.66 -9.78
C ASP A 51 1.20 21.67 -11.12
N ALA A 52 2.51 21.39 -11.12
CA ALA A 52 3.29 21.25 -12.35
C ALA A 52 3.04 19.87 -13.01
N ASP A 53 3.07 19.83 -14.34
CA ASP A 53 3.06 18.57 -15.08
C ASP A 53 4.32 17.77 -14.71
N PRO A 54 4.20 16.55 -14.13
CA PRO A 54 5.35 15.75 -13.74
C PRO A 54 6.18 15.27 -14.95
N HIS A 55 5.66 15.40 -16.18
CA HIS A 55 6.42 15.17 -17.41
C HIS A 55 7.29 16.37 -17.83
N ASP A 56 7.00 17.58 -17.34
CA ASP A 56 7.88 18.74 -17.45
C ASP A 56 8.84 18.78 -16.25
N ALA A 57 10.01 18.18 -16.42
CA ALA A 57 11.00 18.09 -15.37
C ALA A 57 11.47 19.45 -14.84
N VAL A 58 11.51 20.50 -15.67
CA VAL A 58 11.98 21.83 -15.21
C VAL A 58 10.94 22.45 -14.29
N ALA A 59 9.66 22.42 -14.69
CA ALA A 59 8.57 22.95 -13.88
C ALA A 59 8.40 22.14 -12.58
N ALA A 60 8.37 20.81 -12.69
CA ALA A 60 8.25 19.91 -11.54
C ALA A 60 9.40 20.10 -10.55
N PHE A 61 10.66 20.11 -10.99
CA PHE A 61 11.79 20.29 -10.07
C PHE A 61 11.78 21.66 -9.38
N ALA A 62 11.31 22.71 -10.04
CA ALA A 62 11.18 24.02 -9.42
C ALA A 62 10.12 24.01 -8.32
N GLU A 63 8.99 23.34 -8.55
CA GLU A 63 7.95 23.12 -7.55
C GLU A 63 8.48 22.31 -6.35
N TYR A 64 9.20 21.22 -6.62
CA TYR A 64 9.71 20.32 -5.58
C TYR A 64 10.78 21.00 -4.73
N ALA A 65 11.63 21.82 -5.34
CA ALA A 65 12.64 22.60 -4.61
C ALA A 65 12.01 23.64 -3.67
N ALA A 66 10.89 24.24 -4.09
CA ALA A 66 10.16 25.21 -3.28
C ALA A 66 9.35 24.57 -2.14
N ASP A 67 9.00 23.28 -2.26
CA ASP A 67 8.17 22.60 -1.28
C ASP A 67 8.95 22.17 -0.01
N ARG A 68 8.41 22.56 1.14
CA ARG A 68 9.02 22.29 2.46
C ARG A 68 8.55 20.99 3.09
N LEU A 69 7.45 20.42 2.60
CA LEU A 69 6.84 19.20 3.10
C LEU A 69 7.26 17.97 2.31
N TRP A 70 8.00 18.12 1.21
CA TRP A 70 8.40 17.07 0.28
C TRP A 70 8.85 15.77 0.96
N VAL A 71 9.84 15.86 1.85
CA VAL A 71 10.35 14.66 2.54
C VAL A 71 9.28 14.07 3.46
N THR A 72 8.49 14.93 4.13
CA THR A 72 7.46 14.51 5.08
C THR A 72 6.29 13.82 4.37
N SER A 73 5.84 14.34 3.22
CA SER A 73 4.76 13.73 2.44
C SER A 73 5.16 12.32 1.99
N HIS A 74 6.39 12.15 1.50
CA HIS A 74 6.97 10.87 1.10
C HIS A 74 7.10 9.86 2.25
N LEU A 75 7.65 10.27 3.40
CA LEU A 75 7.72 9.40 4.59
C LEU A 75 6.32 9.01 5.10
N THR A 76 5.33 9.88 4.94
CA THR A 76 3.93 9.60 5.26
C THR A 76 3.32 8.60 4.29
N GLN A 77 3.58 8.74 2.98
CA GLN A 77 3.19 7.75 1.96
C GLN A 77 3.79 6.37 2.26
N PHE A 78 5.09 6.30 2.55
CA PHE A 78 5.77 5.05 2.88
C PHE A 78 5.14 4.37 4.11
N SER A 79 4.91 5.15 5.18
CA SER A 79 4.26 4.66 6.40
C SER A 79 2.87 4.10 6.09
N GLY A 80 2.12 4.75 5.19
CA GLY A 80 0.85 4.28 4.69
C GLY A 80 0.95 2.91 4.02
N VAL A 81 1.89 2.74 3.08
CA VAL A 81 2.14 1.46 2.38
C VAL A 81 2.52 0.35 3.37
N VAL A 82 3.41 0.61 4.33
CA VAL A 82 3.83 -0.39 5.33
C VAL A 82 2.63 -0.89 6.14
N LEU A 83 1.79 0.01 6.62
CA LEU A 83 0.59 -0.35 7.38
C LEU A 83 -0.41 -1.13 6.53
N MET A 84 -0.64 -0.72 5.28
CA MET A 84 -1.53 -1.44 4.36
C MET A 84 -1.03 -2.86 4.08
N VAL A 85 0.26 -3.06 3.85
CA VAL A 85 0.83 -4.39 3.64
C VAL A 85 0.77 -5.22 4.93
N ALA A 86 0.99 -4.63 6.11
CA ALA A 86 0.79 -5.35 7.37
C ALA A 86 -0.64 -5.89 7.52
N ALA A 87 -1.65 -5.12 7.11
CA ALA A 87 -3.04 -5.59 7.08
C ALA A 87 -3.23 -6.77 6.11
N LEU A 88 -2.64 -6.70 4.91
CA LEU A 88 -2.68 -7.78 3.91
C LEU A 88 -2.04 -9.08 4.42
N LEU A 89 -0.90 -9.00 5.11
CA LEU A 89 -0.22 -10.17 5.67
C LEU A 89 -1.08 -10.87 6.74
N ILE A 90 -1.77 -10.10 7.58
CA ILE A 90 -2.69 -10.67 8.58
C ILE A 90 -3.92 -11.29 7.90
N ILE A 91 -4.45 -10.66 6.85
CA ILE A 91 -5.52 -11.26 6.04
C ILE A 91 -5.07 -12.59 5.44
N ALA A 92 -3.85 -12.66 4.90
CA ALA A 92 -3.31 -13.89 4.33
C ALA A 92 -3.17 -15.01 5.36
N LYS A 93 -2.76 -14.69 6.59
CA LYS A 93 -2.73 -15.66 7.70
C LYS A 93 -4.10 -16.29 7.95
N ARG A 94 -5.19 -15.52 7.86
CA ARG A 94 -6.56 -16.03 8.01
C ARG A 94 -7.01 -16.95 6.86
N LEU A 95 -6.30 -16.91 5.73
CA LEU A 95 -6.57 -17.73 4.55
C LEU A 95 -5.65 -18.97 4.47
N GLU A 96 -4.74 -19.16 5.44
CA GLU A 96 -3.73 -20.21 5.37
C GLU A 96 -4.30 -21.64 5.31
N HIS A 97 -5.46 -21.86 5.93
CA HIS A 97 -6.14 -23.15 5.97
C HIS A 97 -7.36 -23.22 5.04
N THR A 98 -7.44 -22.36 4.04
CA THR A 98 -8.51 -22.36 3.03
C THR A 98 -7.95 -22.71 1.65
N GLU A 99 -8.84 -23.01 0.70
CA GLU A 99 -8.49 -23.21 -0.72
C GLU A 99 -7.84 -21.96 -1.36
N SER A 100 -7.98 -20.80 -0.71
CA SER A 100 -7.42 -19.51 -1.15
C SER A 100 -5.95 -19.30 -0.78
N ASN A 101 -5.35 -20.21 0.00
CA ASN A 101 -4.00 -20.06 0.57
C ASN A 101 -2.93 -19.76 -0.49
N THR A 102 -2.94 -20.47 -1.63
CA THR A 102 -1.95 -20.28 -2.70
C THR A 102 -1.94 -18.84 -3.22
N TRP A 103 -3.12 -18.28 -3.50
CA TRP A 103 -3.27 -16.91 -3.98
C TRP A 103 -2.85 -15.89 -2.91
N ALA A 104 -3.23 -16.12 -1.66
CA ALA A 104 -2.86 -15.26 -0.54
C ALA A 104 -1.34 -15.27 -0.27
N ARG A 105 -0.68 -16.42 -0.40
CA ARG A 105 0.78 -16.56 -0.24
C ARG A 105 1.55 -15.84 -1.35
N LEU A 106 1.16 -16.04 -2.61
CA LEU A 106 1.76 -15.34 -3.75
C LEU A 106 1.53 -13.82 -3.65
N GLY A 107 0.31 -13.41 -3.29
CA GLY A 107 -0.03 -12.02 -3.03
C GLY A 107 0.81 -11.41 -1.89
N SER A 108 1.04 -12.17 -0.81
CA SER A 108 1.88 -11.74 0.32
C SER A 108 3.33 -11.52 -0.11
N ALA A 109 3.91 -12.43 -0.89
CA ALA A 109 5.25 -12.29 -1.42
C ALA A 109 5.38 -11.04 -2.31
N GLY A 110 4.40 -10.83 -3.20
CA GLY A 110 4.32 -9.63 -4.04
C GLY A 110 4.17 -8.35 -3.21
N ALA A 111 3.34 -8.36 -2.17
CA ALA A 111 3.13 -7.19 -1.31
C ALA A 111 4.38 -6.82 -0.50
N VAL A 112 5.14 -7.80 0.00
CA VAL A 112 6.42 -7.56 0.70
C VAL A 112 7.47 -7.02 -0.26
N ALA A 113 7.60 -7.61 -1.46
CA ALA A 113 8.51 -7.10 -2.47
C ALA A 113 8.10 -5.70 -2.95
N GLY A 114 6.79 -5.43 -3.06
CA GLY A 114 6.24 -4.11 -3.33
C GLY A 114 6.55 -3.11 -2.21
N MET A 115 6.48 -3.52 -0.94
CA MET A 115 6.89 -2.67 0.20
C MET A 115 8.38 -2.31 0.12
N ALA A 116 9.24 -3.26 -0.26
CA ALA A 116 10.67 -3.01 -0.45
C ALA A 116 10.92 -2.02 -1.61
N LEU A 117 10.19 -2.18 -2.73
CA LEU A 117 10.22 -1.22 -3.83
C LEU A 117 9.69 0.15 -3.42
N ALA A 118 8.65 0.21 -2.59
CA ALA A 118 8.16 1.47 -2.04
C ALA A 118 9.22 2.15 -1.16
N ALA A 119 9.93 1.40 -0.31
CA ALA A 119 11.03 1.95 0.48
C ALA A 119 12.13 2.53 -0.41
N ALA A 120 12.54 1.79 -1.45
CA ALA A 120 13.53 2.24 -2.42
C ALA A 120 13.05 3.47 -3.20
N LEU A 121 11.81 3.46 -3.67
CA LEU A 121 11.19 4.59 -4.36
C LEU A 121 11.22 5.84 -3.48
N GLN A 122 10.83 5.72 -2.21
CA GLN A 122 10.75 6.85 -1.29
C GLN A 122 12.13 7.36 -0.87
N ALA A 123 13.15 6.50 -0.86
CA ALA A 123 14.55 6.91 -0.70
C ALA A 123 15.06 7.69 -1.92
N VAL A 124 14.63 7.34 -3.13
CA VAL A 124 15.03 8.02 -4.37
C VAL A 124 14.24 9.31 -4.57
N ASP A 125 12.92 9.24 -4.51
CA ASP A 125 11.98 10.33 -4.77
C ASP A 125 11.93 11.32 -3.59
N GLY A 126 11.59 10.81 -2.41
CA GLY A 126 11.38 11.61 -1.22
C GLY A 126 12.65 12.20 -0.63
N VAL A 127 13.81 11.58 -0.85
CA VAL A 127 15.07 11.97 -0.21
C VAL A 127 16.14 12.38 -1.22
N ALA A 128 16.58 11.48 -2.10
CA ALA A 128 17.69 11.78 -3.01
C ALA A 128 17.33 12.87 -4.03
N LEU A 129 16.15 12.78 -4.65
CA LEU A 129 15.70 13.76 -5.62
C LEU A 129 15.56 15.13 -4.98
N LYS A 130 15.05 15.22 -3.75
CA LYS A 130 14.94 16.51 -3.03
C LYS A 130 16.29 17.22 -2.91
N VAL A 131 17.32 16.48 -2.51
CA VAL A 131 18.69 17.02 -2.41
C VAL A 131 19.16 17.53 -3.77
N MET A 132 18.90 16.77 -4.85
CA MET A 132 19.35 17.13 -6.18
C MET A 132 18.61 18.33 -6.77
N VAL A 133 17.29 18.43 -6.59
CA VAL A 133 16.50 19.57 -7.09
C VAL A 133 16.79 20.85 -6.30
N ASP A 134 17.08 20.74 -5.00
CA ASP A 134 17.53 21.89 -4.19
C ASP A 134 18.89 22.39 -4.65
N ALA A 135 19.84 21.47 -4.90
CA ALA A 135 21.15 21.82 -5.45
C ALA A 135 21.03 22.47 -6.84
N TRP A 136 20.15 21.93 -7.70
CA TRP A 136 19.89 22.51 -9.02
C TRP A 136 19.26 23.91 -8.93
N ALA A 137 18.31 24.10 -8.02
CA ALA A 137 17.64 25.39 -7.82
C ALA A 137 18.63 26.46 -7.36
N ALA A 138 19.57 26.12 -6.47
CA ALA A 138 20.60 27.00 -5.94
C ALA A 138 21.82 27.18 -6.86
N ALA A 139 21.98 26.37 -7.91
CA ALA A 139 23.15 26.39 -8.77
C ALA A 139 23.29 27.72 -9.56
N PRO A 140 24.52 28.26 -9.71
CA PRO A 140 24.80 29.38 -10.60
C PRO A 140 24.38 29.07 -12.05
N THR A 141 24.01 30.11 -12.82
CA THR A 141 23.55 29.96 -14.21
C THR A 141 24.50 29.13 -15.08
N GLY A 142 25.82 29.27 -14.90
CA GLY A 142 26.83 28.53 -15.67
C GLY A 142 26.87 27.02 -15.38
N GLU A 143 26.42 26.58 -14.20
CA GLU A 143 26.44 25.18 -13.78
C GLU A 143 25.05 24.52 -13.82
N LYS A 144 23.99 25.33 -13.93
CA LYS A 144 22.60 24.89 -13.78
C LYS A 144 22.21 23.76 -14.73
N ALA A 145 22.70 23.78 -15.97
CA ALA A 145 22.44 22.71 -16.93
C ALA A 145 23.08 21.37 -16.52
N MET A 146 24.29 21.40 -15.98
CA MET A 146 24.98 20.19 -15.52
C MET A 146 24.29 19.59 -14.29
N VAL A 147 23.97 20.44 -13.29
CA VAL A 147 23.29 19.97 -12.07
C VAL A 147 21.88 19.45 -12.38
N PHE A 148 21.19 20.07 -13.36
CA PHE A 148 19.90 19.58 -13.86
C PHE A 148 20.00 18.14 -14.38
N GLN A 149 21.01 17.82 -15.19
CA GLN A 149 21.18 16.45 -15.72
C GLN A 149 21.40 15.43 -14.60
N GLY A 150 22.10 15.82 -13.52
CA GLY A 150 22.23 15.00 -12.32
C GLY A 150 20.88 14.73 -11.64
N ALA A 151 20.07 15.76 -11.42
CA ALA A 151 18.73 15.62 -10.85
C ALA A 151 17.81 14.80 -11.77
N PHE A 152 17.89 15.03 -13.08
CA PHE A 152 17.11 14.31 -14.08
C PHE A 152 17.46 12.82 -14.13
N ALA A 153 18.73 12.45 -13.96
CA ALA A 153 19.13 11.04 -13.85
C ALA A 153 18.50 10.36 -12.63
N VAL A 154 18.44 11.03 -11.48
CA VAL A 154 17.74 10.52 -10.28
C VAL A 154 16.24 10.34 -10.54
N ARG A 155 15.60 11.29 -11.23
CA ARG A 155 14.20 11.19 -11.69
C ARG A 155 13.95 10.00 -12.64
N GLN A 156 14.93 9.60 -13.46
CA GLN A 156 14.78 8.38 -14.27
C GLN A 156 14.78 7.10 -13.40
N ILE A 157 15.60 7.07 -12.35
CA ILE A 157 15.61 5.95 -11.40
C ILE A 157 14.28 5.89 -10.62
N GLU A 158 13.80 7.03 -10.15
CA GLU A 158 12.47 7.18 -9.53
C GLU A 158 11.39 6.62 -10.46
N THR A 159 11.36 7.06 -11.72
CA THR A 159 10.38 6.60 -12.72
C THR A 159 10.40 5.08 -12.86
N GLY A 160 11.60 4.47 -12.95
CA GLY A 160 11.76 3.03 -13.03
C GLY A 160 11.26 2.30 -11.77
N LEU A 161 11.57 2.82 -10.58
CA LEU A 161 11.11 2.26 -9.31
C LEU A 161 9.59 2.39 -9.16
N ALA A 162 9.01 3.52 -9.54
CA ALA A 162 7.57 3.77 -9.52
C ALA A 162 6.82 2.80 -10.44
N ALA A 163 7.35 2.55 -11.65
CA ALA A 163 6.82 1.57 -12.58
C ALA A 163 6.83 0.15 -11.99
N MET A 164 7.97 -0.29 -11.44
CA MET A 164 8.10 -1.63 -10.86
C MET A 164 7.24 -1.80 -9.60
N PHE A 165 7.17 -0.76 -8.76
CA PHE A 165 6.29 -0.74 -7.59
C PHE A 165 4.83 -0.91 -7.99
N ALA A 166 4.34 -0.10 -8.92
CA ALA A 166 2.95 -0.16 -9.39
C ALA A 166 2.62 -1.51 -10.04
N LEU A 167 3.54 -2.04 -10.86
CA LEU A 167 3.39 -3.36 -11.48
C LEU A 167 3.26 -4.47 -10.43
N LEU A 168 4.20 -4.53 -9.48
CA LEU A 168 4.25 -5.62 -8.50
C LEU A 168 3.15 -5.51 -7.45
N MET A 169 2.87 -4.30 -6.97
CA MET A 169 1.79 -4.05 -6.02
C MET A 169 0.43 -4.30 -6.67
N GLY A 170 0.24 -3.89 -7.93
CA GLY A 170 -0.97 -4.18 -8.70
C GLY A 170 -1.22 -5.69 -8.80
N CYS A 171 -0.21 -6.45 -9.22
CA CYS A 171 -0.29 -7.92 -9.25
C CYS A 171 -0.60 -8.53 -7.87
N ALA A 172 0.07 -8.06 -6.81
CA ALA A 172 -0.16 -8.54 -5.45
C ALA A 172 -1.62 -8.33 -5.02
N VAL A 173 -2.16 -7.13 -5.23
CA VAL A 173 -3.54 -6.79 -4.86
C VAL A 173 -4.55 -7.57 -5.71
N THR A 174 -4.28 -7.80 -7.00
CA THR A 174 -5.12 -8.68 -7.83
C THR A 174 -5.17 -10.11 -7.26
N LEU A 175 -4.03 -10.67 -6.85
CA LEU A 175 -3.97 -12.00 -6.23
C LEU A 175 -4.74 -12.05 -4.90
N TYR A 176 -4.65 -10.99 -4.08
CA TYR A 176 -5.50 -10.86 -2.90
C TYR A 176 -6.98 -10.80 -3.26
N GLY A 177 -7.35 -10.07 -4.32
CA GLY A 177 -8.72 -10.04 -4.83
C GLY A 177 -9.24 -11.43 -5.20
N VAL A 178 -8.44 -12.23 -5.91
CA VAL A 178 -8.77 -13.62 -6.23
C VAL A 178 -8.90 -14.44 -4.94
N ALA A 179 -7.97 -14.33 -4.00
CA ALA A 179 -8.03 -15.06 -2.74
C ALA A 179 -9.32 -14.73 -1.95
N LEU A 180 -9.65 -13.44 -1.86
CA LEU A 180 -10.81 -12.93 -1.14
C LEU A 180 -12.14 -13.23 -1.82
N TRP A 181 -12.17 -13.43 -3.14
CA TRP A 181 -13.37 -13.86 -3.86
C TRP A 181 -13.90 -15.22 -3.35
N HIS A 182 -12.98 -16.10 -2.96
CA HIS A 182 -13.28 -17.43 -2.43
C HIS A 182 -13.47 -17.45 -0.90
N ALA A 183 -13.24 -16.33 -0.22
CA ALA A 183 -13.43 -16.23 1.22
C ALA A 183 -14.91 -16.01 1.57
N TRP A 184 -15.55 -17.00 2.20
CA TRP A 184 -16.99 -16.98 2.52
C TRP A 184 -17.44 -15.79 3.39
N TRP A 185 -16.52 -15.21 4.17
CA TRP A 185 -16.78 -14.09 5.07
C TRP A 185 -16.57 -12.72 4.40
N PHE A 186 -15.99 -12.69 3.20
CA PHE A 186 -15.60 -11.45 2.54
C PHE A 186 -16.59 -11.05 1.43
N PRO A 187 -17.02 -9.78 1.36
CA PRO A 187 -17.94 -9.33 0.32
C PRO A 187 -17.34 -9.44 -1.08
N ARG A 188 -18.00 -10.16 -1.99
CA ARG A 188 -17.52 -10.38 -3.36
C ARG A 188 -17.25 -9.10 -4.15
N TRP A 189 -18.04 -8.05 -3.96
CA TRP A 189 -17.82 -6.77 -4.65
C TRP A 189 -16.48 -6.12 -4.25
N LEU A 190 -16.01 -6.31 -3.02
CA LEU A 190 -14.69 -5.83 -2.59
C LEU A 190 -13.56 -6.64 -3.23
N ALA A 191 -13.77 -7.93 -3.46
CA ALA A 191 -12.82 -8.75 -4.20
C ALA A 191 -12.71 -8.30 -5.67
N VAL A 192 -13.84 -7.95 -6.31
CA VAL A 192 -13.83 -7.38 -7.66
C VAL A 192 -13.09 -6.05 -7.72
N LEU A 193 -13.32 -5.15 -6.75
CA LEU A 193 -12.59 -3.88 -6.69
C LEU A 193 -11.08 -4.07 -6.55
N ALA A 194 -10.63 -5.05 -5.76
CA ALA A 194 -9.21 -5.41 -5.67
C ALA A 194 -8.66 -5.92 -7.01
N ILE A 195 -9.40 -6.78 -7.70
CA ILE A 195 -8.98 -7.33 -9.01
C ILE A 195 -8.86 -6.20 -10.04
N VAL A 196 -9.91 -5.41 -10.23
CA VAL A 196 -9.94 -4.32 -11.20
C VAL A 196 -8.87 -3.29 -10.86
N GLY A 197 -8.77 -2.88 -9.59
CA GLY A 197 -7.78 -1.89 -9.15
C GLY A 197 -6.36 -2.38 -9.27
N GLY A 198 -6.10 -3.63 -8.89
CA GLY A 198 -4.78 -4.24 -9.04
C GLY A 198 -4.35 -4.34 -10.51
N VAL A 199 -5.25 -4.78 -11.40
CA VAL A 199 -4.97 -4.86 -12.85
C VAL A 199 -4.72 -3.47 -13.43
N SER A 200 -5.56 -2.49 -13.10
CA SER A 200 -5.37 -1.11 -13.56
C SER A 200 -4.08 -0.48 -13.02
N THR A 201 -3.71 -0.75 -11.78
CA THR A 201 -2.43 -0.27 -11.19
C THR A 201 -1.24 -0.92 -11.89
N ALA A 202 -1.32 -2.23 -12.18
CA ALA A 202 -0.28 -2.92 -12.92
C ALA A 202 -0.12 -2.36 -14.35
N ALA A 203 -1.23 -2.10 -15.04
CA ALA A 203 -1.23 -1.43 -16.33
C ALA A 203 -0.66 0.00 -16.25
N GLY A 204 -0.96 0.73 -15.18
CA GLY A 204 -0.35 2.02 -14.86
C GLY A 204 1.17 1.93 -14.73
N GLY A 205 1.68 0.92 -14.01
CA GLY A 205 3.11 0.65 -13.91
C GLY A 205 3.78 0.40 -15.26
N ILE A 206 3.12 -0.35 -16.15
CA ILE A 206 3.59 -0.56 -17.53
C ILE A 206 3.61 0.77 -18.30
N ALA A 207 2.56 1.58 -18.21
CA ALA A 207 2.51 2.89 -18.86
C ALA A 207 3.63 3.82 -18.37
N ILE A 208 3.91 3.83 -17.06
CA ILE A 208 5.04 4.58 -16.49
C ILE A 208 6.37 4.05 -17.05
N ALA A 209 6.55 2.73 -17.16
CA ALA A 209 7.79 2.15 -17.69
C ALA A 209 8.11 2.61 -19.12
N TYR A 210 7.09 2.80 -19.97
CA TYR A 210 7.27 3.22 -21.36
C TYR A 210 7.30 4.73 -21.56
N THR A 211 6.56 5.48 -20.75
CA THR A 211 6.26 6.89 -21.03
C THR A 211 6.65 7.85 -19.90
N GLY A 212 7.22 7.32 -18.81
CA GLY A 212 7.44 8.06 -17.58
C GLY A 212 6.15 8.59 -16.98
N PHE A 213 6.22 9.74 -16.32
CA PHE A 213 5.05 10.39 -15.71
C PHE A 213 4.17 11.14 -16.73
N SER A 214 3.94 10.55 -17.91
CA SER A 214 3.08 11.14 -18.94
C SER A 214 1.62 11.27 -18.48
N SER A 215 0.84 12.13 -19.15
CA SER A 215 -0.60 12.28 -18.87
C SER A 215 -1.36 10.97 -19.03
N LEU A 216 -0.98 10.11 -19.98
CA LEU A 216 -1.55 8.78 -20.14
C LEU A 216 -1.30 7.92 -18.90
N ALA A 217 -0.03 7.82 -18.48
CA ALA A 217 0.35 7.03 -17.30
C ALA A 217 -0.37 7.53 -16.04
N MET A 218 -0.46 8.85 -15.85
CA MET A 218 -1.15 9.45 -14.70
C MET A 218 -2.67 9.23 -14.75
N SER A 219 -3.30 9.33 -15.93
CA SER A 219 -4.73 9.08 -16.08
C SER A 219 -5.16 7.65 -15.76
N ILE A 220 -4.24 6.68 -15.89
CA ILE A 220 -4.48 5.28 -15.52
C ILE A 220 -4.15 5.06 -14.04
N ASN A 221 -2.95 5.48 -13.61
CA ASN A 221 -2.41 5.11 -12.31
C ASN A 221 -3.11 5.85 -11.15
N MET A 222 -3.43 7.13 -11.30
CA MET A 222 -4.01 7.93 -10.20
C MET A 222 -5.43 7.45 -9.82
N PRO A 223 -6.37 7.21 -10.76
CA PRO A 223 -7.67 6.66 -10.42
C PRO A 223 -7.59 5.23 -9.87
N ALA A 224 -6.70 4.41 -10.43
CA ALA A 224 -6.50 3.04 -9.96
C ALA A 224 -6.05 3.00 -8.50
N ASN A 225 -5.04 3.79 -8.13
CA ASN A 225 -4.56 3.88 -6.75
C ASN A 225 -5.61 4.50 -5.80
N SER A 226 -6.38 5.48 -6.27
CA SER A 226 -7.49 6.06 -5.50
C SER A 226 -8.55 5.01 -5.19
N MET A 227 -8.89 4.16 -6.15
CA MET A 227 -9.81 3.04 -5.94
C MET A 227 -9.23 2.01 -4.96
N LEU A 228 -7.93 1.70 -5.03
CA LEU A 228 -7.28 0.80 -4.08
C LEU A 228 -7.24 1.35 -2.65
N LEU A 229 -7.08 2.66 -2.49
CA LEU A 229 -7.20 3.32 -1.18
C LEU A 229 -8.59 3.16 -0.58
N LEU A 230 -9.64 3.42 -1.39
CA LEU A 230 -11.03 3.23 -0.98
C LEU A 230 -11.35 1.77 -0.67
N TRP A 231 -10.82 0.86 -1.48
CA TRP A 231 -10.94 -0.57 -1.24
C TRP A 231 -10.33 -0.95 0.12
N MET A 232 -9.10 -0.52 0.41
CA MET A 232 -8.43 -0.84 1.67
C MET A 232 -9.16 -0.24 2.88
N LEU A 233 -9.71 0.98 2.77
CA LEU A 233 -10.58 1.55 3.80
C LEU A 233 -11.81 0.66 4.05
N ALA A 234 -12.44 0.18 2.98
CA ALA A 234 -13.59 -0.71 3.08
C ALA A 234 -13.22 -2.08 3.67
N VAL A 235 -12.03 -2.63 3.36
CA VAL A 235 -11.48 -3.81 4.04
C VAL A 235 -11.39 -3.59 5.54
N GLY A 236 -10.80 -2.47 5.97
CA GLY A 236 -10.75 -2.11 7.39
C GLY A 236 -12.14 -2.01 8.04
N GLY A 237 -13.13 -1.49 7.30
CA GLY A 237 -14.53 -1.46 7.73
C GLY A 237 -15.14 -2.86 7.91
N VAL A 238 -14.91 -3.79 6.99
CA VAL A 238 -15.38 -5.19 7.10
C VAL A 238 -14.76 -5.87 8.32
N LEU A 239 -13.44 -5.78 8.47
CA LEU A 239 -12.70 -6.34 9.61
C LEU A 239 -13.15 -5.74 10.96
N SER A 240 -13.64 -4.50 10.95
CA SER A 240 -14.21 -3.83 12.14
C SER A 240 -15.63 -4.30 12.47
N ARG A 241 -16.47 -4.58 11.46
CA ARG A 241 -17.90 -4.92 11.65
C ARG A 241 -18.13 -6.32 12.20
N GLU A 242 -17.35 -7.31 11.76
CA GLU A 242 -17.42 -8.67 12.31
C GLU A 242 -17.14 -8.74 13.83
N GLN A 243 -16.53 -7.70 14.40
CA GLN A 243 -16.30 -7.60 15.85
C GLN A 243 -17.60 -7.35 16.62
N ARG A 244 -18.49 -6.52 16.06
CA ARG A 244 -19.71 -6.08 16.74
C ARG A 244 -20.77 -7.19 16.79
N SER A 245 -20.78 -8.09 15.81
CA SER A 245 -21.70 -9.24 15.79
C SER A 245 -21.35 -10.30 16.84
N VAL A 246 -20.06 -10.52 17.12
CA VAL A 246 -19.60 -11.46 18.15
C VAL A 246 -19.84 -10.90 19.57
N SER A 247 -19.53 -9.61 19.79
CA SER A 247 -19.73 -8.98 21.11
C SER A 247 -21.20 -8.88 21.54
N ARG A 248 -22.14 -8.80 20.59
CA ARG A 248 -23.59 -8.77 20.87
C ARG A 248 -24.24 -10.14 21.09
N ARG A 249 -23.55 -11.24 20.74
CA ARG A 249 -24.05 -12.61 20.96
C ARG A 249 -23.51 -13.25 22.26
N GLY A 250 -22.55 -12.60 22.91
CA GLY A 250 -21.94 -13.05 24.17
C GLY A 250 -22.27 -12.18 25.39
N ALA A 251 -23.22 -11.25 25.25
CA ALA A 251 -23.84 -10.48 26.32
C ALA A 251 -25.32 -10.87 26.38
#